data_AF-A0A6J7EYS8-F1
#
_entry.id   AF-A0A6J7EYS8-F1
#
_cell.length_a   1.000
_cell.length_b   1.000
_cell.length_c   1.000
_cell.angle_alpha   90.00
_cell.angle_beta   90.00
_cell.angle_gamma   90.00
#
_symmetry.space_group_name_H-M   'P 1'
#
loop_
_entity.id
_entity.type
_entity.pdbx_description
1 polymer ?
#
loop_
_entity_poly.entity_id
_entity_poly.type
_entity_poly.pdbx_seq_one_letter_code
_entity_poly.pdbx_strand_id
1 'polypeptide(L)' 'MDLENKAFDPNHAEAVMHEEGDSEHPVVSEVLRTGYLWRGKVLRAAMVKVRG' A
#
# COMPACT_ATOMS: atom_id res chain seq x y z
N MET A 1 -9.61 4.52 -0.36
CA MET A 1 -8.28 5.11 -0.08
C MET A 1 -7.49 5.04 -1.38
N ASP A 2 -6.75 6.09 -1.74
CA ASP A 2 -6.02 6.15 -3.00
C ASP A 2 -4.52 5.97 -2.71
N LEU A 3 -3.99 4.79 -3.02
CA LEU A 3 -2.63 4.34 -2.68
C LEU A 3 -1.79 3.95 -3.90
N GLU A 4 -2.40 3.77 -5.05
CA GLU A 4 -1.69 3.29 -6.25
C GLU A 4 -0.62 4.29 -6.69
N ASN A 5 0.57 3.79 -7.07
CA ASN A 5 1.75 4.57 -7.44
C ASN A 5 2.29 5.50 -6.33
N LYS A 6 1.87 5.32 -5.07
CA LYS A 6 2.39 6.08 -3.92
C LYS A 6 3.42 5.26 -3.15
N ALA A 7 4.26 5.96 -2.37
CA ALA A 7 5.17 5.32 -1.44
C ALA A 7 4.39 4.41 -0.48
N PHE A 8 4.91 3.21 -0.23
CA PHE A 8 4.32 2.28 0.71
C PHE A 8 4.40 2.82 2.14
N ASP A 9 3.26 2.79 2.85
CA ASP A 9 3.18 3.15 4.26
C ASP A 9 2.55 1.98 5.06
N PRO A 10 3.34 1.29 5.91
CA PRO A 10 2.87 0.15 6.70
C PRO A 10 1.82 0.53 7.75
N ASN A 11 1.66 1.81 8.08
CA ASN A 11 0.59 2.25 8.99
C ASN A 11 -0.79 2.20 8.32
N HIS A 12 -0.84 2.26 6.99
CA HIS A 12 -2.07 2.40 6.21
C HIS A 12 -2.35 1.22 5.27
N ALA A 13 -1.32 0.43 4.96
CA ALA A 13 -1.39 -0.69 4.03
C ALA A 13 -0.55 -1.87 4.50
N GLU A 14 -0.96 -3.06 4.08
CA GLU A 14 -0.26 -4.32 4.28
C GLU A 14 0.27 -4.80 2.92
N ALA A 15 1.60 -4.92 2.81
CA ALA A 15 2.25 -5.44 1.61
C ALA A 15 2.12 -6.96 1.59
N VAL A 16 1.17 -7.47 0.80
CA VAL A 16 0.88 -8.91 0.71
C VAL A 16 1.59 -9.58 -0.46
N MET A 17 2.11 -8.79 -1.40
CA MET A 17 2.89 -9.24 -2.55
C MET A 17 4.03 -8.26 -2.83
N HIS A 18 5.16 -8.79 -3.28
CA HIS A 18 6.34 -8.03 -3.65
C HIS A 18 6.76 -8.38 -5.09
N GLU A 19 7.14 -7.36 -5.85
CA GLU A 19 7.70 -7.45 -7.19
C GLU A 19 9.06 -6.72 -7.21
N GLU A 20 10.02 -7.25 -7.96
CA GLU A 20 11.33 -6.59 -8.13
C GLU A 20 11.15 -5.24 -8.87
N GLY A 21 11.83 -4.20 -8.40
CA GLY A 21 11.89 -2.92 -9.10
C GLY A 21 13.13 -2.09 -8.75
N ASP A 22 13.49 -1.15 -9.62
CA ASP A 22 14.67 -0.27 -9.46
C ASP A 22 14.48 0.85 -8.42
N SER A 23 13.45 0.79 -7.58
CA SER A 23 13.14 1.86 -6.63
C SER A 23 13.79 1.60 -5.28
N GLU A 24 14.60 2.55 -4.80
CA GLU A 24 15.26 2.48 -3.48
C GLU A 24 14.25 2.45 -2.31
N HIS A 25 13.01 2.84 -2.56
CA HIS A 25 11.90 2.79 -1.60
C HIS A 25 10.70 2.05 -2.20
N PRO A 26 10.02 1.18 -1.42
CA PRO A 26 8.89 0.41 -1.92
C PRO A 26 7.73 1.32 -2.32
N VAL A 27 7.21 1.12 -3.53
CA VAL A 27 6.07 1.84 -4.10
C VAL A 27 4.91 0.86 -4.30
N VAL A 28 3.68 1.27 -3.99
CA VAL A 28 2.50 0.47 -4.27
C VAL A 28 2.28 0.37 -5.78
N SER A 29 2.44 -0.83 -6.33
CA SER A 29 2.20 -1.10 -7.76
C SER A 29 0.73 -1.39 -8.04
N GLU A 30 0.01 -2.00 -7.08
CA GLU A 30 -1.38 -2.37 -7.25
C GLU A 30 -2.11 -2.44 -5.91
N VAL A 31 -3.38 -2.01 -5.87
CA VAL A 31 -4.25 -2.16 -4.70
C VAL A 31 -5.14 -3.39 -4.90
N LEU A 32 -4.79 -4.49 -4.24
CA LEU A 32 -5.53 -5.76 -4.31
C LEU A 32 -6.83 -5.72 -3.50
N ARG A 33 -6.83 -4.94 -2.42
CA ARG A 33 -8.04 -4.71 -1.64
C ARG A 33 -8.03 -3.34 -0.96
N THR A 34 -9.07 -2.57 -1.21
CA THR A 34 -9.23 -1.24 -0.62
C THR A 34 -9.34 -1.28 0.91
N GLY A 35 -8.53 -0.44 1.55
CA GLY A 35 -8.59 -0.11 2.97
C GLY A 35 -9.47 1.11 3.24
N TYR A 36 -9.85 1.29 4.50
CA TYR A 36 -10.73 2.38 4.93
C TYR A 36 -10.20 3.10 6.16
N LEU A 37 -10.35 4.42 6.11
CA LEU A 37 -10.08 5.32 7.22
C LEU A 37 -11.40 5.88 7.74
N TRP A 38 -11.49 6.02 9.05
CA TRP A 38 -12.54 6.77 9.71
C TRP A 38 -11.93 7.79 10.65
N ARG A 39 -12.15 9.08 10.38
CA ARG A 39 -11.61 10.19 11.19
C ARG A 39 -10.10 10.06 11.45
N GLY A 40 -9.34 9.70 10.41
CA GLY A 40 -7.89 9.51 10.48
C GLY A 40 -7.44 8.22 11.15
N LYS A 41 -8.35 7.37 11.65
CA LYS A 41 -8.03 6.05 12.19
C LYS A 41 -8.22 4.97 11.11
N VAL A 42 -7.27 4.06 11.04
CA VAL A 42 -7.36 2.87 10.17
C VAL A 42 -8.41 1.93 10.73
N LEU A 43 -9.52 1.77 10.00
CA LEU A 43 -10.50 0.72 10.30
C LEU A 43 -10.04 -0.61 9.72
N ARG A 44 -9.39 -0.55 8.55
CA ARG A 44 -8.84 -1.70 7.86
C ARG A 44 -7.75 -1.24 6.90
N ALA A 45 -6.56 -1.80 7.04
CA ALA A 45 -5.46 -1.56 6.12
C ALA A 45 -5.82 -2.04 4.70
N ALA A 46 -5.33 -1.34 3.69
CA ALA A 46 -5.41 -1.82 2.31
C ALA A 46 -4.45 -2.99 2.13
N MET A 47 -4.82 -3.99 1.33
CA MET A 47 -3.86 -5.02 0.90
C MET A 47 -3.29 -4.58 -0.44
N VAL A 48 -1.97 -4.50 -0.53
CA VAL A 48 -1.26 -3.94 -1.68
C VAL A 48 -0.17 -4.88 -2.16
N LYS A 49 0.14 -4.76 -3.45
CA LYS A 49 1.37 -5.24 -4.05
C LYS A 49 2.35 -4.09 -4.11
N VAL A 50 3.61 -4.32 -3.74
CA VAL A 50 4.67 -3.31 -3.75
C VAL A 50 5.78 -3.70 -4.72
N ARG A 51 6.37 -2.70 -5.37
CA ARG A 51 7.59 -2.83 -6.18
C ARG A 51 8.74 -2.06 -5.54
N GLY A 52 9.93 -2.64 -5.54
CA GLY A 52 11.16 -2.04 -5.02
C GLY A 52 12.19 -3.09 -4.67
#